data_AF-A0A3E3DF13-F1
#
_entry.id   AF-A0A3E3DF13-F1
#
_cell.length_a   1.000
_cell.length_b   1.000
_cell.length_c   1.000
_cell.angle_alpha   90.00
_cell.angle_beta   90.00
_cell.angle_gamma   90.00
#
_symmetry.space_group_name_H-M   'P 1'
#
loop_
_entity.id
_entity.type
_entity.pdbx_description
1 polymer ?
#
loop_
_entity_poly.entity_id
_entity_poly.type
_entity_poly.pdbx_seq_one_letter_code
_entity_poly.pdbx_strand_id
1 'polypeptide(L)'
;MSNKLQAKDLINLGLFTVLYFVIGCCVAIPIGFVPIFLPILGALWSLITGIPFMLFLTRVKKFGMVTIMGILSGLLMGLTGMGFWGVPMGVIFGLLGDLILKSGGYKSAKKSVIGYAVFSLWMVGTYIPMYFMVEDSWASFAASFGEEYADRVMAVMPMWSIVLVIAGIFVFAILGGLLGKALLKKHFAKAGIV
;
A
#
# COMPACT_ATOMS: atom_id res chain seq x y z
N MET A 1 9.34 -21.29 -21.60
CA MET A 1 8.23 -20.31 -21.76
C MET A 1 8.78 -18.91 -21.52
N SER A 2 8.63 -18.00 -22.48
CA SER A 2 9.22 -16.65 -22.42
C SER A 2 8.71 -15.87 -21.20
N ASN A 3 9.57 -15.71 -20.20
CA ASN A 3 9.33 -14.99 -18.94
C ASN A 3 9.37 -13.45 -19.13
N LYS A 4 9.27 -12.96 -20.37
CA LYS A 4 9.36 -11.52 -20.68
C LYS A 4 8.04 -10.82 -20.34
N LEU A 5 8.16 -9.64 -19.74
CA LEU A 5 7.04 -8.71 -19.53
C LEU A 5 6.46 -8.33 -20.89
N GLN A 6 5.16 -8.54 -21.10
CA GLN A 6 4.49 -8.13 -22.33
C GLN A 6 3.83 -6.77 -22.12
N ALA A 7 3.68 -5.99 -23.18
CA ALA A 7 3.02 -4.68 -23.12
C ALA A 7 1.62 -4.76 -22.47
N LYS A 8 0.87 -5.82 -22.74
CA LYS A 8 -0.44 -6.08 -22.12
C LYS A 8 -0.35 -6.23 -20.59
N ASP A 9 0.71 -6.83 -20.07
CA ASP A 9 0.92 -6.97 -18.63
C ASP A 9 1.19 -5.62 -18.00
N LEU A 10 2.00 -4.77 -18.65
CA LEU A 10 2.30 -3.41 -18.20
C LEU A 10 1.07 -2.50 -18.24
N ILE A 11 0.20 -2.65 -19.23
CA ILE A 11 -1.08 -1.92 -19.29
C ILE A 11 -1.97 -2.33 -18.11
N ASN A 12 -2.14 -3.63 -17.86
CA ASN A 12 -2.91 -4.12 -16.71
C ASN A 12 -2.31 -3.63 -15.39
N LEU A 13 -0.98 -3.66 -15.26
CA LEU A 13 -0.26 -3.13 -14.11
C LEU A 13 -0.56 -1.66 -13.86
N GLY A 14 -0.47 -0.82 -14.89
CA GLY A 14 -0.79 0.60 -14.78
C GLY A 14 -2.24 0.81 -14.32
N LEU A 15 -3.19 0.11 -14.96
CA LEU A 15 -4.60 0.19 -14.60
C LEU A 15 -4.85 -0.21 -13.13
N PHE A 16 -4.28 -1.33 -12.68
CA PHE A 16 -4.45 -1.80 -11.30
C PHE A 16 -3.71 -0.94 -10.29
N THR A 17 -2.59 -0.34 -10.66
CA THR A 17 -1.86 0.61 -9.81
C THR A 17 -2.70 1.86 -9.60
N VAL A 18 -3.27 2.43 -10.67
CA VAL A 18 -4.18 3.57 -10.57
C VAL A 18 -5.41 3.20 -9.74
N LEU A 19 -6.02 2.03 -9.97
CA LEU A 19 -7.16 1.57 -9.18
C LEU A 19 -6.82 1.44 -7.70
N TYR A 20 -5.69 0.80 -7.38
CA TYR A 20 -5.17 0.67 -6.02
C TYR A 20 -4.94 2.03 -5.37
N PHE A 21 -4.32 2.96 -6.09
CA PHE A 21 -4.01 4.29 -5.60
C PHE A 21 -5.26 5.14 -5.37
N VAL A 22 -6.18 5.18 -6.33
CA VAL A 22 -7.44 5.95 -6.23
C VAL A 22 -8.29 5.44 -5.07
N ILE A 23 -8.46 4.12 -4.94
CA ILE A 23 -9.20 3.53 -3.81
C ILE A 23 -8.51 3.87 -2.48
N GLY A 24 -7.17 3.81 -2.44
CA GLY A 24 -6.41 4.23 -1.27
C GLY A 24 -6.63 5.71 -0.93
N CYS A 25 -6.61 6.61 -1.93
CA CYS A 25 -6.84 8.04 -1.73
C CYS A 25 -8.25 8.32 -1.18
N CYS A 26 -9.27 7.59 -1.64
CA CYS A 26 -10.63 7.70 -1.08
C CYS A 26 -10.69 7.37 0.42
N VAL A 27 -9.72 6.61 0.93
CA VAL A 27 -9.58 6.27 2.36
C VAL A 27 -8.66 7.27 3.06
N ALA A 28 -7.51 7.59 2.47
CA ALA A 28 -6.51 8.49 3.07
C ALA A 28 -7.03 9.92 3.23
N ILE A 29 -7.75 10.47 2.27
CA ILE A 29 -8.22 11.86 2.31
C ILE A 29 -9.11 12.12 3.54
N PRO A 30 -10.25 11.43 3.74
CA PRO A 30 -11.13 11.69 4.88
C PRO A 30 -10.48 11.37 6.23
N ILE A 31 -9.63 10.35 6.28
CA ILE A 31 -8.90 9.97 7.49
C ILE A 31 -7.82 10.99 7.82
N GLY A 32 -7.17 11.52 6.79
CA GLY A 32 -6.13 12.53 6.89
C GLY A 32 -6.63 13.83 7.52
N PHE A 33 -7.89 14.22 7.29
CA PHE A 33 -8.45 15.43 7.93
C PHE A 33 -8.53 15.35 9.46
N VAL A 34 -8.47 14.16 10.06
CA VAL A 34 -8.52 13.99 11.50
C VAL A 34 -7.15 13.51 12.02
N PRO A 35 -6.36 14.37 12.68
CA PRO A 35 -5.00 14.05 13.13
C PRO A 35 -4.88 12.72 13.87
N ILE A 36 -5.84 12.41 14.74
CA ILE A 36 -5.83 11.22 15.59
C ILE A 36 -5.87 9.90 14.80
N PHE A 37 -6.35 9.93 13.55
CA PHE A 37 -6.42 8.74 12.71
C PHE A 37 -5.21 8.57 11.78
N LEU A 38 -4.27 9.52 11.72
CA LEU A 38 -3.07 9.39 10.90
C LEU A 38 -2.24 8.12 11.20
N PRO A 39 -2.02 7.73 12.47
CA PRO A 39 -1.32 6.46 12.76
C PRO A 39 -2.06 5.22 12.22
N ILE A 40 -3.38 5.31 12.07
CA ILE A 40 -4.27 4.22 11.63
C ILE A 40 -4.48 4.26 10.10
N LEU A 41 -4.15 5.37 9.44
CA LEU A 41 -4.35 5.58 8.00
C LEU A 41 -3.70 4.47 7.17
N GLY A 42 -2.46 4.08 7.50
CA GLY A 42 -1.76 3.01 6.79
C GLY A 42 -2.44 1.66 6.94
N ALA A 43 -2.96 1.37 8.13
CA ALA A 43 -3.71 0.15 8.41
C ALA A 43 -5.01 0.11 7.60
N LEU A 44 -5.80 1.18 7.61
CA LEU A 44 -7.05 1.26 6.84
C LEU A 44 -6.82 1.28 5.33
N TRP A 45 -5.78 1.98 4.87
CA TRP A 45 -5.33 1.92 3.48
C TRP A 45 -5.05 0.46 3.07
N SER A 46 -4.24 -0.26 3.84
CA SER A 46 -3.87 -1.65 3.55
C SER A 46 -5.05 -2.63 3.67
N LEU A 47 -6.09 -2.29 4.44
CA LEU A 47 -7.28 -3.11 4.52
C LEU A 47 -8.10 -3.02 3.23
N ILE A 48 -8.39 -1.80 2.77
CA ILE A 48 -9.26 -1.57 1.62
C ILE A 48 -8.53 -1.88 0.31
N THR A 49 -7.27 -1.48 0.20
CA THR A 49 -6.47 -1.72 -1.01
C THR A 49 -6.04 -3.18 -1.19
N GLY A 50 -6.30 -4.05 -0.20
CA GLY A 50 -6.13 -5.50 -0.34
C GLY A 50 -7.05 -6.11 -1.39
N ILE A 51 -8.22 -5.52 -1.64
CA ILE A 51 -9.17 -5.96 -2.68
C ILE A 51 -8.58 -5.77 -4.09
N PRO A 52 -8.23 -4.55 -4.54
CA PRO A 52 -7.65 -4.34 -5.87
C PRO A 52 -6.31 -5.07 -6.03
N PHE A 53 -5.50 -5.19 -4.97
CA PHE A 53 -4.25 -5.94 -5.02
C PHE A 53 -4.47 -7.44 -5.27
N MET A 54 -5.44 -8.06 -4.57
CA MET A 54 -5.76 -9.46 -4.82
C MET A 54 -6.31 -9.67 -6.23
N LEU A 55 -7.09 -8.72 -6.76
CA LEU A 55 -7.58 -8.77 -8.13
C LEU A 55 -6.42 -8.66 -9.13
N PHE A 56 -5.46 -7.78 -8.88
CA PHE A 56 -4.23 -7.64 -9.66
C PHE A 56 -3.45 -8.96 -9.75
N LEU A 57 -3.29 -9.68 -8.63
CA LEU A 57 -2.62 -10.99 -8.61
C LEU A 57 -3.34 -12.08 -9.43
N THR A 58 -4.63 -11.92 -9.74
CA THR A 58 -5.33 -12.85 -10.64
C THR A 58 -4.95 -12.63 -12.11
N ARG A 59 -4.62 -11.40 -12.49
CA ARG A 59 -4.30 -10.99 -13.86
C ARG A 59 -2.80 -11.05 -14.15
N VAL A 60 -1.99 -10.84 -13.13
CA VAL A 60 -0.54 -10.71 -13.27
C VAL A 60 0.15 -11.72 -12.36
N LYS A 61 0.88 -12.66 -12.98
CA LYS A 61 1.58 -13.78 -12.30
C LYS A 61 3.06 -13.84 -12.65
N LYS A 62 3.68 -12.68 -12.87
CA LYS A 62 5.08 -12.53 -13.29
C LYS A 62 5.88 -11.78 -12.22
N PHE A 63 7.16 -12.11 -12.13
CA PHE A 63 8.09 -11.47 -11.20
C PHE A 63 8.41 -10.04 -11.64
N GLY A 64 8.55 -9.13 -10.67
CA GLY A 64 8.84 -7.72 -10.89
C GLY A 64 7.57 -6.84 -10.96
N MET A 65 6.40 -7.45 -11.03
CA MET A 65 5.16 -6.70 -11.23
C MET A 65 4.70 -6.00 -9.96
N VAL A 66 4.88 -6.63 -8.79
CA VAL A 66 4.61 -5.94 -7.51
C VAL A 66 5.64 -4.86 -7.25
N THR A 67 6.90 -5.09 -7.64
CA THR A 67 7.96 -4.08 -7.52
C THR A 67 7.65 -2.84 -8.35
N ILE A 68 7.28 -3.00 -9.62
CA ILE A 68 6.91 -1.85 -10.47
C ILE A 68 5.65 -1.16 -9.92
N MET A 69 4.66 -1.92 -9.41
CA MET A 69 3.49 -1.33 -8.73
C MET A 69 3.90 -0.50 -7.51
N GLY A 70 4.87 -0.95 -6.72
CA GLY A 70 5.42 -0.23 -5.58
C GLY A 70 6.13 1.05 -5.98
N ILE A 71 6.96 1.00 -7.02
CA ILE A 71 7.64 2.18 -7.59
C ILE A 71 6.61 3.19 -8.08
N LEU A 72 5.65 2.76 -8.89
CA LEU A 72 4.60 3.63 -9.41
C LEU A 72 3.75 4.22 -8.28
N SER A 73 3.39 3.44 -7.28
CA SER A 73 2.63 3.92 -6.11
C SER A 73 3.43 4.94 -5.30
N GLY A 74 4.73 4.69 -5.09
CA GLY A 74 5.64 5.63 -4.43
C GLY A 74 5.83 6.92 -5.22
N LEU A 75 5.90 6.84 -6.56
CA LEU A 75 5.99 8.02 -7.43
C LEU A 75 4.70 8.83 -7.38
N LEU A 76 3.54 8.17 -7.48
CA LEU A 76 2.24 8.83 -7.33
C LEU A 76 2.13 9.52 -5.96
N MET A 77 2.60 8.88 -4.88
CA MET A 77 2.68 9.49 -3.55
C MET A 77 3.60 10.72 -3.51
N GLY A 78 4.77 10.65 -4.14
CA GLY A 78 5.67 11.80 -4.24
C GLY A 78 5.01 12.98 -4.97
N LEU A 79 4.26 12.69 -6.04
CA LEU A 79 3.51 13.69 -6.79
C LEU A 79 2.33 14.29 -6.02
N THR A 80 1.77 13.60 -5.02
CA THR A 80 0.73 14.19 -4.14
C THR A 80 1.31 15.02 -2.99
N GLY A 81 2.63 15.22 -2.93
CA GLY A 81 3.25 16.13 -1.96
C GLY A 81 3.65 15.52 -0.62
N MET A 82 3.46 14.22 -0.38
CA MET A 82 3.87 13.56 0.89
C MET A 82 5.31 13.01 0.85
N GLY A 83 6.10 13.44 -0.14
CA GLY A 83 7.52 13.09 -0.28
C GLY A 83 7.80 11.80 -1.06
N PHE A 84 9.01 11.69 -1.58
CA PHE A 84 9.44 10.57 -2.45
C PHE A 84 9.96 9.35 -1.67
N TRP A 85 9.90 9.35 -0.32
CA TRP A 85 10.32 8.23 0.52
C TRP A 85 9.48 6.95 0.32
N GLY A 86 8.28 7.08 -0.26
CA GLY A 86 7.49 5.94 -0.71
C GLY A 86 8.13 5.15 -1.86
N VAL A 87 8.99 5.77 -2.69
CA VAL A 87 9.67 5.10 -3.81
C VAL A 87 10.72 4.07 -3.34
N PRO A 88 11.73 4.42 -2.51
CA PRO A 88 12.71 3.45 -2.05
C PRO A 88 12.07 2.33 -1.23
N MET A 89 11.07 2.65 -0.39
CA MET A 89 10.33 1.62 0.35
C MET A 89 9.47 0.75 -0.58
N GLY A 90 8.86 1.33 -1.62
CA GLY A 90 8.15 0.61 -2.67
C GLY A 90 9.04 -0.36 -3.45
N VAL A 91 10.30 0.00 -3.70
CA VAL A 91 11.30 -0.91 -4.30
C VAL A 91 11.61 -2.06 -3.35
N ILE A 92 11.98 -1.76 -2.11
CA ILE A 92 12.42 -2.77 -1.12
C ILE A 92 11.27 -3.75 -0.83
N PHE A 93 10.12 -3.24 -0.39
CA PHE A 93 8.97 -4.07 -0.04
C PHE A 93 8.27 -4.66 -1.26
N GLY A 94 8.34 -4.00 -2.40
CA GLY A 94 7.90 -4.55 -3.68
C GLY A 94 8.71 -5.77 -4.11
N LEU A 95 10.04 -5.71 -4.01
CA LEU A 95 10.94 -6.83 -4.29
C LEU A 95 10.68 -7.99 -3.32
N LEU A 96 10.57 -7.70 -2.02
CA LEU A 96 10.26 -8.72 -1.01
C LEU A 96 8.90 -9.38 -1.27
N GLY A 97 7.87 -8.60 -1.61
CA GLY A 97 6.56 -9.08 -2.01
C GLY A 97 6.64 -9.99 -3.24
N ASP A 98 7.34 -9.58 -4.29
CA ASP A 98 7.56 -10.37 -5.51
C ASP A 98 8.29 -11.69 -5.21
N LEU A 99 9.31 -11.68 -4.34
CA LEU A 99 10.02 -12.90 -3.92
C LEU A 99 9.10 -13.88 -3.19
N ILE A 100 8.25 -13.38 -2.29
CA ILE A 100 7.28 -14.20 -1.57
C ILE A 100 6.26 -14.81 -2.54
N LEU A 101 5.74 -14.03 -3.49
CA LEU A 101 4.81 -14.50 -4.51
C LEU A 101 5.44 -15.54 -5.43
N LYS A 102 6.70 -15.31 -5.85
CA LYS A 102 7.48 -16.26 -6.63
C LYS A 102 7.69 -17.57 -5.88
N SER A 103 7.98 -17.53 -4.57
CA SER A 103 8.10 -18.75 -3.74
C SER A 103 6.81 -19.58 -3.67
N GLY A 104 5.65 -18.93 -3.84
CA GLY A 104 4.34 -19.58 -3.90
C GLY A 104 3.86 -19.92 -5.31
N GLY A 105 4.71 -19.74 -6.32
CA GLY A 105 4.38 -19.95 -7.73
C GLY A 105 3.17 -19.14 -8.22
N TYR A 106 2.85 -18.01 -7.58
CA TYR A 106 1.67 -17.19 -7.84
C TYR A 106 0.31 -17.93 -7.74
N LYS A 107 0.29 -19.12 -7.13
CA LYS A 107 -0.91 -19.95 -6.93
C LYS A 107 -1.28 -20.10 -5.46
N SER A 108 -0.29 -20.05 -4.57
CA SER A 108 -0.51 -20.23 -3.14
C SER A 108 -1.19 -19.02 -2.52
N ALA A 109 -2.43 -19.19 -2.09
CA ALA A 109 -3.20 -18.12 -1.48
C ALA A 109 -2.58 -17.57 -0.18
N LYS A 110 -1.91 -18.42 0.61
CA LYS A 110 -1.21 -17.96 1.83
C LYS A 110 -0.05 -17.03 1.45
N LYS A 111 0.71 -17.40 0.41
CA LYS A 111 1.83 -16.58 -0.09
C LYS A 111 1.34 -15.30 -0.78
N SER A 112 0.18 -15.30 -1.41
CA SER A 112 -0.45 -14.08 -1.93
C SER A 112 -0.78 -13.08 -0.83
N VAL A 113 -1.38 -13.54 0.27
CA VAL A 113 -1.72 -12.68 1.42
C VAL A 113 -0.45 -12.17 2.12
N ILE A 114 0.52 -13.05 2.37
CA ILE A 114 1.77 -12.64 3.01
C ILE A 114 2.58 -11.70 2.09
N GLY A 115 2.61 -11.98 0.79
CA GLY A 115 3.26 -11.10 -0.20
C GLY A 115 2.62 -9.72 -0.26
N TYR A 116 1.28 -9.65 -0.13
CA TYR A 116 0.58 -8.38 0.02
C TYR A 116 0.92 -7.69 1.34
N ALA A 117 0.92 -8.41 2.46
CA ALA A 117 1.23 -7.84 3.77
C ALA A 117 2.64 -7.24 3.82
N VAL A 118 3.62 -7.92 3.22
CA VAL A 118 4.99 -7.41 3.08
C VAL A 118 5.06 -6.26 2.10
N PHE A 119 4.34 -6.33 0.97
CA PHE A 119 4.26 -5.22 0.03
C PHE A 119 3.74 -3.96 0.72
N SER A 120 2.60 -4.03 1.40
CA SER A 120 1.92 -2.91 2.06
C SER A 120 2.78 -2.13 3.04
N LEU A 121 3.88 -2.71 3.55
CA LEU A 121 4.87 -1.99 4.34
C LEU A 121 5.58 -0.88 3.57
N TRP A 122 5.44 -0.81 2.25
CA TRP A 122 5.87 0.35 1.46
C TRP A 122 5.25 1.66 1.98
N MET A 123 4.04 1.60 2.55
CA MET A 123 3.37 2.74 3.20
C MET A 123 4.18 3.31 4.36
N VAL A 124 5.03 2.52 5.03
CA VAL A 124 5.92 3.04 6.09
C VAL A 124 6.82 4.15 5.53
N GLY A 125 7.18 4.08 4.24
CA GLY A 125 7.94 5.13 3.57
C GLY A 125 7.28 6.50 3.62
N THR A 126 5.95 6.57 3.63
CA THR A 126 5.21 7.85 3.68
C THR A 126 5.18 8.44 5.08
N TYR A 127 5.42 7.61 6.10
CA TYR A 127 5.53 8.04 7.50
C TYR A 127 6.96 8.42 7.90
N ILE A 128 7.98 8.07 7.12
CA ILE A 128 9.38 8.39 7.44
C ILE A 128 9.60 9.89 7.72
N PRO A 129 9.13 10.81 6.86
CA PRO A 129 9.27 12.25 7.15
C PRO A 129 8.63 12.63 8.49
N MET A 130 7.46 12.07 8.81
CA MET A 130 6.73 12.40 10.04
C MET A 130 7.47 11.99 11.31
N TYR A 131 8.36 10.99 11.24
CA TYR A 131 9.12 10.51 12.40
C TYR A 131 10.56 11.04 12.45
N PHE A 132 11.22 11.19 11.29
CA PHE A 132 12.64 11.55 11.21
C PHE A 132 12.90 12.97 10.72
N MET A 133 11.92 13.59 10.06
CA MET A 133 11.97 14.96 9.54
C MET A 133 10.79 15.75 10.13
N VAL A 134 10.73 15.73 11.47
CA VAL A 134 9.60 16.23 12.27
C VAL A 134 9.34 17.70 12.01
N GLU A 135 10.40 18.52 11.96
CA GLU A 135 10.28 19.97 11.73
C GLU A 135 9.73 20.29 10.34
N ASP A 136 10.27 19.65 9.29
CA ASP A 136 9.80 19.82 7.92
C ASP A 136 8.35 19.33 7.75
N SER A 137 8.02 18.20 8.38
CA SER A 137 6.67 17.65 8.35
C SER A 137 5.68 18.56 9.06
N TRP A 138 6.05 19.06 10.24
CA TRP A 138 5.25 20.02 11.00
C TRP A 138 5.02 21.29 10.19
N ALA A 139 6.06 21.87 9.58
CA ALA A 139 5.93 23.07 8.76
C ALA A 139 5.00 22.84 7.55
N SER A 140 5.11 21.67 6.91
CA SER A 140 4.25 21.29 5.79
C SER A 140 2.79 21.12 6.20
N PHE A 141 2.53 20.52 7.37
CA PHE A 141 1.18 20.40 7.93
C PHE A 141 0.63 21.76 8.40
N ALA A 142 1.45 22.60 9.02
CA ALA A 142 1.07 23.93 9.48
C ALA A 142 0.68 24.83 8.30
N ALA A 143 1.45 24.78 7.21
CA ALA A 143 1.14 25.51 5.98
C ALA A 143 -0.15 25.04 5.29
N SER A 144 -0.48 23.75 5.41
CA SER A 144 -1.62 23.14 4.68
C SER A 144 -2.93 23.13 5.49
N PHE A 145 -2.84 22.91 6.81
CA PHE A 145 -3.99 22.65 7.69
C PHE A 145 -4.00 23.52 8.97
N GLY A 146 -2.97 24.34 9.18
CA GLY A 146 -2.81 25.18 10.37
C GLY A 146 -1.95 24.56 11.48
N GLU A 147 -1.40 25.41 12.33
CA GLU A 147 -0.48 25.00 13.42
C GLU A 147 -1.14 24.03 14.40
N GLU A 148 -2.40 24.27 14.77
CA GLU A 148 -3.13 23.38 15.70
C GLU A 148 -3.24 21.95 15.15
N TYR A 149 -3.49 21.81 13.84
CA TYR A 149 -3.53 20.50 13.20
C TYR A 149 -2.15 19.84 13.23
N ALA A 150 -1.09 20.58 12.89
CA ALA A 150 0.28 20.08 12.89
C ALA A 150 0.71 19.59 14.28
N ASP A 151 0.43 20.36 15.33
CA ASP A 151 0.73 19.99 16.72
C ASP A 151 0.01 18.69 17.13
N ARG A 152 -1.26 18.56 16.76
CA ARG A 152 -2.04 17.34 17.05
C ARG A 152 -1.48 16.13 16.32
N VAL A 153 -1.04 16.29 15.07
CA VAL A 153 -0.40 15.22 14.30
C VAL A 153 0.90 14.78 14.96
N MET A 154 1.77 15.73 15.33
CA MET A 154 3.04 15.40 15.97
C MET A 154 2.85 14.77 17.35
N ALA A 155 1.82 15.18 18.11
CA ALA A 155 1.48 14.59 19.40
C ALA A 155 1.04 13.12 19.31
N VAL A 156 0.39 12.71 18.22
CA VAL A 156 -0.06 11.32 18.01
C VAL A 156 0.94 10.46 17.23
N MET A 157 2.07 11.04 16.80
CA MET A 157 3.13 10.38 16.05
C MET A 157 4.49 10.37 16.79
N PRO A 158 4.56 9.99 18.08
CA PRO A 158 5.83 9.88 18.80
C PRO A 158 6.69 8.72 18.26
N MET A 159 8.02 8.79 18.36
CA MET A 159 8.93 7.79 17.74
C MET A 159 8.59 6.32 18.07
N TRP A 160 8.05 6.02 19.26
CA TRP A 160 7.64 4.67 19.64
C TRP A 160 6.41 4.14 18.88
N SER A 161 5.53 5.03 18.38
CA SER A 161 4.33 4.63 17.63
C SER A 161 4.65 4.07 16.26
N ILE A 162 5.85 4.27 15.72
CA ILE A 162 6.27 3.69 14.42
C ILE A 162 6.13 2.16 14.43
N VAL A 163 6.43 1.51 15.55
CA VAL A 163 6.32 0.06 15.71
C VAL A 163 4.85 -0.37 15.64
N LEU A 164 3.95 0.41 16.24
CA LEU A 164 2.51 0.17 16.17
C LEU A 164 1.95 0.42 14.77
N VAL A 165 2.43 1.45 14.07
CA VAL A 165 2.02 1.72 12.68
C VAL A 165 2.44 0.59 11.75
N ILE A 166 3.70 0.13 11.86
CA ILE A 166 4.22 -1.00 11.08
C ILE A 166 3.40 -2.27 11.37
N ALA A 167 3.18 -2.58 12.66
CA ALA A 167 2.40 -3.74 13.06
C ALA A 167 0.94 -3.64 12.58
N GLY A 168 0.33 -2.47 12.68
CA GLY A 168 -1.02 -2.17 12.23
C GLY A 168 -1.19 -2.37 10.73
N ILE A 169 -0.28 -1.79 9.92
CA ILE A 169 -0.25 -1.99 8.46
C ILE A 169 -0.14 -3.48 8.15
N PHE A 170 0.78 -4.20 8.80
CA PHE A 170 0.99 -5.61 8.50
C PHE A 170 -0.24 -6.47 8.82
N VAL A 171 -0.84 -6.29 10.01
CA VAL A 171 -2.03 -7.04 10.45
C VAL A 171 -3.24 -6.71 9.57
N PHE A 172 -3.50 -5.43 9.30
CA PHE A 172 -4.63 -5.03 8.47
C PHE A 172 -4.43 -5.39 7.00
N ALA A 173 -3.19 -5.42 6.50
CA ALA A 173 -2.91 -5.94 5.16
C ALA A 173 -3.22 -7.45 5.06
N ILE A 174 -2.95 -8.24 6.10
CA ILE A 174 -3.37 -9.65 6.14
C ILE A 174 -4.90 -9.73 6.04
N LEU A 175 -5.61 -8.95 6.86
CA LEU A 175 -7.08 -8.91 6.85
C LEU A 175 -7.63 -8.46 5.49
N GLY A 176 -7.05 -7.41 4.91
CA GLY A 176 -7.44 -6.86 3.61
C GLY A 176 -7.18 -7.83 2.47
N GLY A 177 -6.05 -8.53 2.51
CA GLY A 177 -5.74 -9.60 1.58
C GLY A 177 -6.69 -10.79 1.69
N LEU A 178 -7.07 -11.19 2.91
CA LEU A 178 -8.06 -12.23 3.14
C LEU A 178 -9.45 -11.81 2.64
N LEU A 179 -9.85 -10.56 2.91
CA LEU A 179 -11.12 -9.99 2.48
C LEU A 179 -11.19 -9.90 0.95
N GLY A 180 -10.13 -9.37 0.31
CA GLY A 180 -10.01 -9.34 -1.15
C GLY A 180 -10.14 -10.73 -1.76
N LYS A 181 -9.45 -11.72 -1.18
CA LYS A 181 -9.59 -13.12 -1.63
C LYS A 181 -11.01 -13.67 -1.46
N ALA A 182 -11.66 -13.43 -0.31
CA ALA A 182 -13.00 -13.93 -0.04
C ALA A 182 -14.02 -13.34 -1.01
N LEU A 183 -13.92 -12.04 -1.30
CA LEU A 183 -14.74 -11.36 -2.29
C LEU A 183 -14.52 -11.93 -3.69
N LEU A 184 -13.28 -12.09 -4.12
CA LEU A 184 -12.97 -12.67 -5.42
C LEU A 184 -13.53 -14.08 -5.55
N LYS A 185 -13.37 -14.95 -4.53
CA LYS A 185 -13.96 -16.30 -4.55
C LYS A 185 -15.48 -16.24 -4.72
N LYS A 186 -16.17 -15.35 -3.98
CA LYS A 186 -17.63 -15.18 -4.06
C LYS A 186 -18.09 -14.67 -5.42
N HIS A 187 -17.38 -13.70 -6.01
CA HIS A 187 -17.72 -13.14 -7.31
C HIS A 187 -17.39 -14.09 -8.46
N PHE A 188 -16.24 -14.76 -8.45
CA PHE A 188 -15.88 -15.72 -9.49
C PHE A 188 -16.74 -16.99 -9.46
N ALA A 189 -17.13 -17.46 -8.27
CA ALA A 189 -18.10 -18.54 -8.14
C ALA A 189 -19.48 -18.14 -8.65
N LYS A 190 -19.94 -16.92 -8.35
CA LYS A 190 -21.19 -16.38 -8.91
C LYS A 190 -21.14 -16.17 -10.43
N ALA A 191 -19.96 -15.92 -10.99
CA ALA A 191 -19.76 -15.74 -12.42
C ALA A 191 -19.57 -17.07 -13.18
N GLY A 192 -19.65 -18.22 -12.51
CA GLY A 192 -19.51 -19.55 -13.15
C GLY A 192 -18.10 -19.86 -13.66
N ILE A 193 -17.09 -19.12 -13.19
CA ILE A 193 -15.68 -19.32 -13.58
C ILE A 193 -15.00 -20.36 -12.65
N VAL A 194 -15.59 -20.64 -11.49
CA VAL A 194 -15.19 -21.68 -10.53
C VAL A 194 -16.41 -22.31 -9.88
#